data_AF-A0A453MI58-F1
#
_entry.id   AF-A0A453MI58-F1
#
_cell.length_a   1.000
_cell.length_b   1.000
_cell.length_c   1.000
_cell.angle_alpha   90.00
_cell.angle_beta   90.00
_cell.angle_gamma   90.00
#
_symmetry.space_group_name_H-M   'P 1'
#
loop_
_entity.id
_entity.type
_entity.pdbx_description
1 polymer ?
#
loop_
_entity_poly.entity_id
_entity_poly.type
_entity_poly.pdbx_seq_one_letter_code
_entity_poly.pdbx_strand_id
1 'polypeptide(L)'
;QYRSRPPPASRLRRRRLPLSLPHELRQPAATPRSRSTRSLLSPSADPRVRRPSVAMANTLRLYLTCIRNTLEAAMCLQNFPCQEVERHNKPEVELK
;
A
#
# COMPACT_ATOMS: atom_id res chain seq x y z
N GLN A 1 46.11 -2.59 -3.93
CA GLN A 1 46.11 -1.63 -5.06
C GLN A 1 46.59 -2.37 -6.30
N TYR A 2 45.87 -2.21 -7.40
CA TYR A 2 46.17 -2.74 -8.74
C TYR A 2 47.59 -2.40 -9.22
N ARG A 3 48.27 -3.36 -9.90
CA ARG A 3 49.04 -3.10 -11.13
C ARG A 3 49.40 -4.42 -11.82
N SER A 4 48.82 -4.74 -12.99
CA SER A 4 49.45 -4.63 -14.34
C SER A 4 50.57 -5.67 -14.57
N ARG A 5 50.71 -6.45 -15.65
CA ARG A 5 50.43 -6.32 -17.10
C ARG A 5 50.88 -7.67 -17.77
N PRO A 6 50.39 -8.08 -18.97
CA PRO A 6 50.71 -9.37 -19.64
C PRO A 6 51.86 -9.20 -20.69
N PRO A 7 52.14 -10.06 -21.72
CA PRO A 7 51.91 -11.49 -22.10
C PRO A 7 53.29 -12.21 -22.44
N PRO A 8 53.51 -13.26 -23.29
CA PRO A 8 53.12 -13.38 -24.72
C PRO A 8 52.64 -14.77 -25.20
N ALA A 9 52.14 -14.76 -26.44
CA ALA A 9 51.61 -15.88 -27.20
C ALA A 9 52.69 -16.76 -27.85
N SER A 10 52.41 -18.07 -27.95
CA SER A 10 53.04 -18.98 -28.93
C SER A 10 51.98 -20.00 -29.39
N ARG A 11 51.14 -19.63 -30.36
CA ARG A 11 51.24 -19.97 -31.79
C ARG A 11 51.38 -21.47 -32.10
N LEU A 12 50.36 -21.93 -32.83
CA LEU A 12 50.34 -23.00 -33.84
C LEU A 12 50.31 -24.44 -33.25
N ARG A 13 49.40 -25.32 -33.68
CA ARG A 13 49.08 -25.60 -35.08
C ARG A 13 47.61 -25.94 -35.28
N ARG A 14 47.07 -25.32 -36.33
CA ARG A 14 45.84 -25.70 -37.03
C ARG A 14 45.92 -27.18 -37.41
N ARG A 15 44.93 -27.97 -36.98
CA ARG A 15 44.44 -29.09 -37.78
C ARG A 15 43.02 -28.73 -38.20
N ARG A 16 42.88 -28.40 -39.48
CA ARG A 16 41.60 -28.32 -40.18
C ARG A 16 41.05 -29.73 -40.35
N LEU A 17 39.74 -29.85 -40.54
CA LEU A 17 38.99 -30.63 -41.55
C LEU A 17 37.54 -30.90 -41.01
N PRO A 18 36.53 -31.23 -41.84
CA PRO A 18 35.83 -30.26 -42.70
C PRO A 18 34.27 -30.38 -42.64
N LEU A 19 33.60 -29.36 -43.18
CA LEU A 19 32.33 -29.39 -43.94
C LEU A 19 31.17 -30.30 -43.48
N SER A 20 30.15 -29.67 -42.88
CA SER A 20 28.75 -29.94 -43.23
C SER A 20 27.88 -28.69 -43.07
N LEU A 21 27.12 -28.40 -44.12
CA LEU A 21 26.25 -27.26 -44.43
C LEU A 21 24.92 -27.28 -43.61
N PRO A 22 24.09 -26.21 -43.68
CA PRO A 22 23.15 -25.82 -42.65
C PRO A 22 21.80 -26.50 -42.77
N HIS A 23 21.14 -26.73 -41.63
CA HIS A 23 19.69 -26.83 -41.59
C HIS A 23 19.12 -25.42 -41.34
N GLU A 24 18.76 -24.78 -42.44
CA GLU A 24 17.84 -23.65 -42.51
C GLU A 24 16.43 -24.07 -42.07
N LEU A 25 15.62 -23.07 -41.70
CA LEU A 25 14.16 -23.08 -41.59
C LEU A 25 13.51 -23.76 -40.38
N ARG A 26 13.26 -22.97 -39.33
CA ARG A 26 11.88 -22.66 -38.89
C ARG A 26 11.89 -21.57 -37.82
N GLN A 27 11.74 -20.32 -38.23
CA GLN A 27 11.14 -19.31 -37.36
C GLN A 27 9.63 -19.57 -37.30
N PRO A 28 8.99 -19.42 -36.13
CA PRO A 28 7.62 -18.91 -36.13
C PRO A 28 7.54 -17.63 -35.31
N ALA A 29 7.18 -16.56 -36.02
CA ALA A 29 6.59 -15.37 -35.46
C ALA A 29 5.30 -15.71 -34.70
N ALA A 30 5.12 -15.18 -33.49
CA ALA A 30 3.84 -14.64 -33.00
C ALA A 30 3.95 -14.12 -31.55
N THR A 31 3.88 -12.79 -31.43
CA THR A 31 3.23 -12.00 -30.37
C THR A 31 3.73 -12.13 -28.91
N PRO A 32 4.29 -11.04 -28.32
CA PRO A 32 4.21 -10.87 -26.88
C PRO A 32 2.78 -10.45 -26.54
N ARG A 33 1.98 -11.38 -26.00
CA ARG A 33 0.77 -10.98 -25.25
C ARG A 33 1.24 -10.29 -23.97
N SER A 34 1.47 -8.99 -24.07
CA SER A 34 1.57 -8.08 -22.94
C SER A 34 0.27 -8.22 -22.15
N ARG A 35 0.30 -9.03 -21.10
CA ARG A 35 -0.76 -9.10 -20.10
C ARG A 35 -0.70 -7.80 -19.30
N SER A 36 -1.26 -6.75 -19.88
CA SER A 36 -1.49 -5.48 -19.20
C SER A 36 -2.73 -5.66 -18.30
N THR A 37 -2.59 -6.44 -17.23
CA THR A 37 -3.54 -6.40 -16.12
C THR A 37 -3.16 -5.23 -15.22
N ARG A 38 -3.21 -4.01 -15.78
CA ARG A 38 -3.25 -2.80 -14.97
C ARG A 38 -4.70 -2.64 -14.52
N SER A 39 -5.05 -3.43 -13.51
CA SER A 39 -6.28 -3.26 -12.74
C SER A 39 -6.21 -1.90 -12.06
N LEU A 40 -6.61 -0.85 -12.78
CA LEU A 40 -7.01 0.40 -12.16
C LEU A 40 -8.44 0.15 -11.67
N LEU A 41 -8.58 -0.48 -10.50
CA LEU A 41 -9.73 -0.14 -9.67
C LEU A 41 -9.55 1.34 -9.33
N SER A 42 -10.18 2.19 -10.14
CA SER A 42 -10.49 3.55 -9.78
C SER A 42 -11.05 3.53 -8.36
N PRO A 43 -10.54 4.34 -7.42
CA PRO A 43 -11.31 4.62 -6.22
C PRO A 43 -12.60 5.24 -6.74
N SER A 44 -13.72 4.55 -6.56
CA SER A 44 -15.04 5.12 -6.76
C SER A 44 -15.12 6.32 -5.81
N ALA A 45 -14.81 7.50 -6.32
CA ALA A 45 -15.02 8.74 -5.60
C ALA A 45 -16.54 8.91 -5.56
N ASP A 46 -17.15 8.52 -4.44
CA ASP A 46 -18.56 8.75 -4.19
C ASP A 46 -18.84 10.25 -4.44
N PRO A 47 -19.66 10.59 -5.46
CA PRO A 47 -19.90 11.98 -5.83
C PRO A 47 -20.65 12.77 -4.73
N ARG A 48 -21.11 12.11 -3.66
CA ARG A 48 -21.76 12.74 -2.52
C ARG A 48 -20.77 13.30 -1.48
N VAL A 49 -19.50 12.92 -1.51
CA VAL A 49 -18.49 13.43 -0.57
C VAL A 49 -17.93 14.75 -1.09
N ARG A 50 -18.65 15.85 -0.81
CA ARG A 50 -18.15 17.20 -1.06
C ARG A 50 -16.91 17.45 -0.18
N ARG A 51 -15.73 17.52 -0.79
CA ARG A 51 -14.49 17.80 -0.06
C ARG A 51 -14.54 19.22 0.52
N PRO A 52 -14.31 19.42 1.83
CA PRO A 52 -14.23 20.75 2.40
C PRO A 52 -13.04 21.52 1.78
N SER A 53 -13.18 22.84 1.64
CA SER A 53 -12.06 23.69 1.26
C SER A 53 -10.90 23.52 2.26
N VAL A 54 -9.65 23.71 1.81
CA VAL A 54 -8.45 23.48 2.66
C VAL A 54 -8.53 24.22 4.01
N ALA A 55 -9.12 25.42 4.04
CA ALA A 55 -9.35 26.19 5.26
C ALA A 55 -10.38 25.55 6.21
N MET A 56 -11.52 25.07 5.69
CA MET A 56 -12.55 24.37 6.48
C MET A 56 -12.10 22.97 6.90
N ALA A 57 -11.30 22.29 6.09
CA ALA A 57 -10.78 20.95 6.38
C ALA A 57 -9.88 20.96 7.63
N ASN A 58 -9.07 22.01 7.80
CA ASN A 58 -8.16 22.14 8.94
C ASN A 58 -8.91 22.35 10.27
N THR A 59 -9.90 23.23 10.30
CA THR A 59 -10.68 23.51 11.51
C THR A 59 -11.67 22.38 11.83
N LEU A 60 -12.32 21.79 10.81
CA LEU A 60 -13.23 20.66 10.99
C LEU A 60 -12.52 19.44 11.56
N ARG A 61 -11.31 19.12 11.08
CA ARG A 61 -10.52 17.99 11.60
C ARG A 61 -10.20 18.16 13.07
N LEU A 62 -9.81 19.37 13.48
CA LEU A 62 -9.50 19.67 14.89
C LEU A 62 -10.75 19.58 15.77
N TYR A 63 -11.87 20.17 15.33
CA TYR A 63 -13.14 20.13 16.06
C TYR A 63 -13.61 18.69 16.30
N LEU A 64 -13.65 17.87 15.24
CA LEU A 64 -14.07 16.47 15.35
C LEU A 64 -13.10 15.62 16.16
N THR A 65 -11.80 15.94 16.12
CA THR A 65 -10.80 15.27 16.96
C THR A 65 -10.96 15.63 18.43
N CYS A 66 -11.20 16.90 18.74
CA CYS A 66 -11.49 17.35 20.09
C CYS A 66 -12.72 16.63 20.65
N ILE A 67 -13.84 16.62 19.91
CA ILE A 67 -15.06 15.93 20.32
C ILE A 67 -14.80 14.45 20.60
N ARG A 68 -14.12 13.75 19.67
CA ARG A 68 -13.81 12.34 19.84
C ARG A 68 -13.00 12.11 21.12
N ASN A 69 -11.91 12.84 21.30
CA ASN A 69 -11.05 12.67 22.47
C ASN A 69 -11.80 12.95 23.78
N THR A 70 -12.62 14.00 23.81
CA THR A 70 -13.43 14.35 24.99
C THR A 70 -14.45 13.26 25.30
N LEU A 71 -15.14 12.74 24.29
CA LEU A 71 -16.11 11.66 24.47
C LEU A 71 -15.45 10.35 24.87
N GLU A 72 -14.30 10.00 24.29
CA GLU A 72 -13.50 8.83 24.68
C GLU A 72 -13.09 8.90 26.16
N ALA A 73 -12.67 10.08 26.63
CA ALA A 73 -12.33 10.29 28.03
C ALA A 73 -13.56 10.28 28.96
N ALA A 74 -14.71 10.79 28.49
CA ALA A 74 -15.94 10.84 29.28
C ALA A 74 -16.67 9.49 29.36
N MET A 75 -16.49 8.60 28.39
CA MET A 75 -17.13 7.28 28.33
C MET A 75 -16.45 6.22 29.22
N CYS A 76 -16.05 6.61 30.43
CA CYS A 76 -15.53 5.71 31.47
C CYS A 76 -16.61 5.36 32.51
N LEU A 77 -17.80 4.97 32.03
CA LEU A 77 -18.97 4.71 32.88
C LEU A 77 -18.92 3.31 33.50
N GLN A 78 -19.36 3.19 34.75
CA GLN A 78 -19.45 1.94 35.50
C GLN A 78 -20.80 1.82 36.20
N ASN A 79 -21.15 0.60 36.59
CA ASN A 79 -22.37 0.36 37.33
C ASN A 79 -22.29 1.01 38.71
N PHE A 80 -23.16 1.99 38.97
CA PHE A 80 -23.22 2.71 40.23
C PHE A 80 -24.66 2.69 40.77
N PRO A 81 -24.93 2.08 41.92
CA PRO A 81 -26.29 1.98 42.47
C PRO A 81 -26.80 3.34 42.96
N CYS A 82 -28.12 3.58 42.91
CA CYS A 82 -28.71 4.82 43.40
C CYS A 82 -28.41 5.04 44.89
N GLN A 83 -28.01 6.26 45.25
CA GLN A 83 -27.72 6.63 46.65
C GLN A 83 -28.98 7.05 47.44
N GLU A 84 -30.02 7.56 46.76
CA GLU A 84 -31.24 8.08 47.40
C GLU A 84 -32.35 7.03 47.57
N VAL A 85 -32.43 6.07 46.65
CA VAL A 85 -33.50 5.06 46.63
C VAL A 85 -32.89 3.68 46.50
N GLU A 86 -33.14 2.82 47.49
CA GLU A 86 -32.65 1.45 47.50
C GLU A 86 -33.19 0.64 46.30
N ARG A 87 -32.41 -0.36 45.88
CA ARG A 87 -32.78 -1.31 44.80
C ARG A 87 -33.05 -0.67 43.44
N HIS A 88 -32.67 0.59 43.23
CA HIS A 88 -32.71 1.25 41.94
C HIS A 88 -31.30 1.52 41.40
N ASN A 89 -31.23 1.64 40.08
CA ASN A 89 -30.04 2.13 39.37
C ASN A 89 -30.52 3.10 38.30
N LYS A 90 -30.37 4.40 38.58
CA LYS A 90 -30.76 5.52 37.74
C LYS A 90 -29.48 6.27 37.36
N PRO A 91 -29.40 6.82 36.14
CA PRO A 91 -28.23 7.57 35.72
C PRO A 91 -28.06 8.81 36.61
N GLU A 92 -26.90 8.91 37.28
CA GLU A 92 -26.65 10.00 38.24
C GLU A 92 -26.73 11.39 37.60
N VAL A 93 -26.36 11.51 36.32
CA VAL A 93 -26.40 12.78 35.57
C VAL A 93 -27.81 13.34 35.36
N GLU A 94 -28.85 12.52 35.50
CA GLU A 94 -30.24 12.94 35.36
C GLU A 94 -30.89 13.31 36.71
N LEU A 95 -30.21 13.01 37.83
CA LEU A 95 -30.63 13.43 39.16
C LEU A 95 -30.34 14.93 39.32
N LYS A 96 -31.26 15.67 39.93
CA LYS A 96 -31.20 17.14 40.07
C LYS A 96 -30.79 17.55 41.47
#